data_AF-A0A4Z0RAE0-F1
#
_entry.id   AF-A0A4Z0RAE0-F1
#
_cell.length_a   1.000
_cell.length_b   1.000
_cell.length_c   1.000
_cell.angle_alpha   90.00
_cell.angle_beta   90.00
_cell.angle_gamma   90.00
#
_symmetry.space_group_name_H-M   'P 1'
#
loop_
_entity.id
_entity.type
_entity.pdbx_description
1 polymer ?
#
loop_
_entity_poly.entity_id
_entity_poly.type
_entity_poly.pdbx_seq_one_letter_code
_entity_poly.pdbx_strand_id
1 'polypeptide(L)'
;MDNPVTKRTPLVIAAEINMITFQTKKILLTSAIEIGCRLQEAKALVKHGEWGKWLEESVSYSQKTAERLIKLYEEYGPNFPDGSGRSKSTLVSILTYTQALLLLGLPEEEREEFIAQNDVSNMTKQELQHALKDRDQAKQEKDQALQEKDQAFQENQVLKKGLETINSTISQLKKEQANAPSRPTNPENIKAEASSAVRTALPTHNLKTERDLDAHIKYVEQCDACCKTIADTFFNLTTALTNLAHIDSELKEEKRKEASRLIEYMTETIKSWPPPRKPLRVNS
;
A
#
# COMPACT_ATOMS: atom_id res chain seq x y z
N MET A 1 -12.54 46.80 -41.83
CA MET A 1 -12.86 45.92 -40.67
C MET A 1 -11.55 45.27 -40.28
N ASP A 2 -10.80 45.96 -39.43
CA ASP A 2 -9.48 45.52 -39.01
C ASP A 2 -9.63 44.35 -38.04
N ASN A 3 -9.19 43.17 -38.48
CA ASN A 3 -9.10 42.00 -37.65
C ASN A 3 -8.00 42.28 -36.60
N PRO A 4 -8.28 42.29 -35.28
CA PRO A 4 -7.25 42.59 -34.30
C PRO A 4 -6.21 41.48 -34.39
N VAL A 5 -5.05 41.79 -34.96
CA VAL A 5 -3.89 40.91 -35.01
C VAL A 5 -3.52 40.62 -33.56
N THR A 6 -4.03 39.50 -33.05
CA THR A 6 -3.64 38.94 -31.76
C THR A 6 -2.12 38.77 -31.87
N LYS A 7 -1.36 39.60 -31.14
CA LYS A 7 0.11 39.55 -31.19
C LYS A 7 0.53 38.10 -30.98
N ARG A 8 1.09 37.47 -32.01
CA ARG A 8 1.51 36.06 -31.97
C ARG A 8 2.66 35.93 -30.98
N THR A 9 2.35 35.58 -29.73
CA THR A 9 3.35 35.32 -28.70
C THR A 9 3.65 33.82 -28.63
N PRO A 10 4.86 33.43 -28.17
CA PRO A 10 5.18 32.02 -27.93
C PRO A 10 4.16 31.31 -27.02
N LEU A 11 3.57 32.02 -26.05
CA LEU A 11 2.54 31.49 -25.17
C LEU A 11 1.24 31.15 -25.92
N VAL A 12 0.79 32.02 -26.83
CA VAL A 12 -0.39 31.76 -27.67
C VAL A 12 -0.14 30.56 -28.59
N ILE A 13 1.04 30.48 -29.21
CA ILE A 13 1.43 29.34 -30.06
C ILE A 13 1.48 28.03 -29.25
N ALA A 14 2.02 28.06 -28.04
CA ALA A 14 2.04 26.89 -27.16
C ALA A 14 0.62 26.42 -26.80
N ALA A 15 -0.29 27.35 -26.50
CA ALA A 15 -1.69 27.03 -26.24
C ALA A 15 -2.40 26.43 -27.48
N GLU A 16 -2.14 26.96 -28.68
CA GLU A 16 -2.64 26.39 -29.95
C GLU A 16 -2.12 24.96 -30.16
N ILE A 17 -0.81 24.72 -29.97
CA ILE A 17 -0.21 23.38 -30.09
C ILE A 17 -0.82 22.40 -29.09
N ASN A 18 -0.99 22.82 -27.84
CA ASN A 18 -1.58 21.98 -26.79
C ASN A 18 -3.05 21.65 -27.10
N MET A 19 -3.81 22.62 -27.63
CA MET A 19 -5.19 22.40 -28.07
C MET A 19 -5.25 21.37 -29.21
N ILE A 20 -4.44 21.52 -30.25
CA ILE A 20 -4.38 20.56 -31.37
C ILE A 20 -3.99 19.16 -30.87
N THR A 21 -3.01 19.09 -29.96
CA THR A 21 -2.56 17.84 -29.36
C THR A 21 -3.68 17.15 -28.59
N PHE A 22 -4.42 17.90 -27.77
CA PHE A 22 -5.55 17.40 -27.01
C PHE A 22 -6.67 16.87 -27.93
N GLN A 23 -7.05 17.66 -28.95
CA GLN A 23 -8.06 17.25 -29.93
C GLN A 23 -7.66 15.99 -30.68
N THR A 24 -6.40 15.90 -31.12
CA THR A 24 -5.88 14.72 -31.82
C THR A 24 -5.94 13.46 -30.95
N LYS A 25 -5.56 13.57 -29.67
CA LYS A 25 -5.63 12.46 -28.71
C LYS A 25 -7.07 11.97 -28.51
N LYS A 26 -8.03 12.91 -28.43
CA LYS A 26 -9.45 12.60 -28.30
C LYS A 26 -9.99 11.89 -29.54
N ILE A 27 -9.70 12.41 -30.73
CA ILE A 27 -10.07 11.79 -32.01
C ILE A 27 -9.52 10.36 -32.08
N LEU A 28 -8.26 10.16 -31.71
CA LEU A 28 -7.63 8.83 -31.71
C LEU A 28 -8.38 7.83 -30.83
N LEU A 29 -8.79 8.23 -29.61
CA LEU A 29 -9.56 7.37 -28.72
C LEU A 29 -10.94 7.03 -29.32
N THR A 30 -11.65 8.05 -29.82
CA THR A 30 -12.95 7.86 -30.49
C THR A 30 -12.83 6.88 -31.66
N SER A 31 -11.86 7.08 -32.54
CA SER A 31 -11.63 6.20 -33.69
C SER A 31 -11.27 4.79 -33.27
N ALA A 32 -10.48 4.61 -32.21
CA ALA A 32 -10.13 3.30 -31.71
C ALA A 32 -11.36 2.51 -31.19
N ILE A 33 -12.28 3.19 -30.49
CA ILE A 33 -13.54 2.59 -30.00
C ILE A 33 -14.43 2.20 -31.19
N GLU A 34 -14.59 3.08 -32.17
CA GLU A 34 -15.39 2.79 -33.38
C GLU A 34 -14.82 1.61 -34.17
N ILE A 35 -13.50 1.56 -34.34
CA ILE A 35 -12.83 0.41 -34.98
C ILE A 35 -13.11 -0.87 -34.18
N GLY A 36 -13.05 -0.81 -32.84
CA GLY A 36 -13.40 -1.93 -31.96
C GLY A 36 -14.82 -2.45 -32.21
N CYS A 37 -15.80 -1.55 -32.33
CA CYS A 37 -17.19 -1.88 -32.68
C CYS A 37 -17.27 -2.67 -34.00
N ARG A 38 -16.69 -2.12 -35.08
CA ARG A 38 -16.71 -2.78 -36.41
C ARG A 38 -15.95 -4.10 -36.42
N LEU A 39 -14.88 -4.21 -35.66
CA LEU A 39 -14.15 -5.46 -35.51
C LEU A 39 -14.99 -6.52 -34.78
N GLN A 40 -15.78 -6.13 -33.79
CA GLN A 40 -16.70 -7.04 -33.09
C GLN A 40 -17.81 -7.53 -34.03
N GLU A 41 -18.40 -6.62 -34.81
CA GLU A 41 -19.37 -6.97 -35.86
C GLU A 41 -18.78 -7.94 -36.89
N ALA A 42 -17.60 -7.61 -37.44
CA ALA A 42 -16.93 -8.46 -38.42
C ALA A 42 -16.60 -9.84 -37.84
N LYS A 43 -16.17 -9.92 -36.58
CA LYS A 43 -15.85 -11.18 -35.91
C LYS A 43 -17.07 -12.12 -35.80
N ALA A 44 -18.29 -11.58 -35.72
CA ALA A 44 -19.52 -12.37 -35.71
C ALA A 44 -19.90 -12.91 -37.10
N LEU A 45 -19.43 -12.28 -38.18
CA LEU A 45 -19.73 -12.65 -39.57
C LEU A 45 -18.66 -13.55 -40.19
N VAL A 46 -17.41 -13.43 -39.75
CA VAL A 46 -16.29 -14.25 -40.25
C VAL A 46 -16.40 -15.68 -39.74
N LYS A 47 -16.18 -16.65 -40.63
CA LYS A 47 -16.25 -18.08 -40.28
C LYS A 47 -15.18 -18.44 -39.23
N HIS A 48 -15.51 -19.40 -38.37
CA HIS A 48 -14.58 -19.93 -37.38
C HIS A 48 -13.26 -20.38 -38.03
N GLY A 49 -12.14 -19.91 -37.49
CA GLY A 49 -10.79 -20.22 -37.98
C GLY A 49 -10.23 -19.29 -39.07
N GLU A 50 -11.06 -18.45 -39.70
CA GLU A 50 -10.61 -17.51 -40.75
C GLU A 50 -10.30 -16.10 -40.21
N TRP A 51 -10.65 -15.82 -38.96
CA TRP A 51 -10.50 -14.50 -38.32
C TRP A 51 -9.10 -13.90 -38.44
N GLY A 52 -8.06 -14.70 -38.16
CA GLY A 52 -6.67 -14.21 -38.21
C GLY A 52 -6.23 -13.80 -39.63
N LYS A 53 -6.60 -14.58 -40.65
CA LYS A 53 -6.31 -14.27 -42.06
C LYS A 53 -7.07 -13.04 -42.52
N TRP A 54 -8.36 -12.97 -42.18
CA TRP A 54 -9.19 -11.83 -42.53
C TRP A 54 -8.63 -10.52 -41.96
N LEU A 55 -8.16 -10.53 -40.71
CA LEU A 55 -7.54 -9.37 -40.08
C LEU A 55 -6.28 -8.89 -40.82
N GLU A 56 -5.43 -9.81 -41.24
CA GLU A 56 -4.17 -9.49 -41.94
C GLU A 56 -4.45 -8.97 -43.35
N GLU A 57 -5.34 -9.62 -44.10
CA GLU A 57 -5.61 -9.31 -45.50
C GLU A 57 -6.54 -8.11 -45.71
N SER A 58 -7.55 -7.92 -44.84
CA SER A 58 -8.60 -6.91 -45.05
C SER A 58 -8.34 -5.59 -44.33
N VAL A 59 -7.70 -5.63 -43.15
CA VAL A 59 -7.52 -4.43 -42.30
C VAL A 59 -6.08 -4.27 -41.77
N SER A 60 -5.15 -5.12 -42.19
CA SER A 60 -3.73 -5.08 -41.81
C SER A 60 -3.49 -5.05 -40.30
N TYR A 61 -4.30 -5.79 -39.52
CA TYR A 61 -4.18 -5.86 -38.07
C TYR A 61 -3.66 -7.21 -37.59
N SER A 62 -2.86 -7.17 -36.51
CA SER A 62 -2.59 -8.37 -35.73
C SER A 62 -3.81 -8.75 -34.91
N GLN A 63 -3.97 -10.04 -34.61
CA GLN A 63 -5.01 -10.52 -33.71
C GLN A 63 -4.98 -9.80 -32.35
N LYS A 64 -3.78 -9.59 -31.79
CA LYS A 64 -3.59 -8.87 -30.51
C LYS A 64 -4.07 -7.42 -30.57
N THR A 65 -3.85 -6.74 -31.69
CA THR A 65 -4.33 -5.36 -31.89
C THR A 65 -5.85 -5.35 -31.97
N ALA A 66 -6.44 -6.24 -32.77
CA ALA A 66 -7.89 -6.33 -32.94
C ALA A 66 -8.59 -6.66 -31.62
N GLU A 67 -8.07 -7.62 -30.85
CA GLU A 67 -8.61 -7.95 -29.52
C GLU A 67 -8.55 -6.79 -28.54
N ARG A 68 -7.46 -6.01 -28.54
CA ARG A 68 -7.36 -4.80 -27.70
C ARG A 68 -8.40 -3.75 -28.06
N LEU A 69 -8.64 -3.53 -29.36
CA LEU A 69 -9.62 -2.56 -29.84
C LEU A 69 -11.05 -3.01 -29.54
N ILE A 70 -11.36 -4.30 -29.74
CA ILE A 70 -12.67 -4.87 -29.36
C ILE A 70 -12.90 -4.71 -27.86
N LYS A 71 -11.93 -5.05 -27.00
CA LYS A 71 -12.05 -4.85 -25.55
C LYS A 71 -12.23 -3.38 -25.17
N LEU A 72 -11.53 -2.48 -25.86
CA LEU A 72 -11.71 -1.04 -25.65
C LEU A 72 -13.15 -0.61 -25.95
N TYR A 73 -13.75 -1.14 -27.01
CA TYR A 73 -15.15 -0.93 -27.33
C TYR A 73 -16.09 -1.57 -26.30
N GLU A 74 -15.88 -2.82 -25.90
CA GLU A 74 -16.75 -3.51 -24.92
C GLU A 74 -16.88 -2.72 -23.61
N GLU A 75 -15.77 -2.12 -23.16
CA GLU A 75 -15.70 -1.40 -21.89
C GLU A 75 -16.11 0.08 -21.98
N TYR A 76 -15.72 0.77 -23.06
CA TYR A 76 -15.91 2.22 -23.20
C TYR A 76 -16.93 2.62 -24.28
N GLY A 77 -17.29 1.70 -25.17
CA GLY A 77 -18.19 1.89 -26.30
C GLY A 77 -19.66 2.10 -25.91
N PRO A 78 -20.28 1.26 -25.06
CA PRO A 78 -21.64 1.48 -24.57
C PRO A 78 -21.83 2.82 -23.82
N ASN A 79 -20.72 3.36 -23.29
CA ASN A 79 -20.66 4.63 -22.59
C ASN A 79 -20.22 5.80 -23.50
N PHE A 80 -19.98 5.53 -24.78
CA PHE A 80 -19.55 6.52 -25.75
C PHE A 80 -20.76 7.34 -26.21
N PRO A 81 -20.65 8.68 -26.36
CA PRO A 81 -21.78 9.53 -26.69
C PRO A 81 -22.16 9.40 -28.15
N ASP A 82 -22.81 8.29 -28.52
CA ASP A 82 -23.70 8.24 -29.66
C ASP A 82 -25.15 8.34 -29.16
N GLY A 83 -25.57 9.59 -28.92
CA GLY A 83 -26.97 10.00 -29.00
C GLY A 83 -27.97 9.63 -27.89
N SER A 84 -27.77 8.66 -26.99
CA SER A 84 -28.84 8.33 -26.01
C SER A 84 -28.37 7.62 -24.73
N GLY A 85 -27.85 8.38 -23.76
CA GLY A 85 -27.55 7.83 -22.43
C GLY A 85 -26.64 8.73 -21.59
N ARG A 86 -27.22 9.72 -20.90
CA ARG A 86 -26.51 10.84 -20.25
C ARG A 86 -25.65 10.49 -19.02
N SER A 87 -25.59 9.24 -18.53
CA SER A 87 -25.08 9.03 -17.16
C SER A 87 -23.71 8.34 -17.01
N LYS A 88 -23.06 7.87 -18.09
CA LYS A 88 -21.69 7.27 -18.03
C LYS A 88 -20.68 7.90 -19.01
N SER A 89 -21.10 8.91 -19.77
CA SER A 89 -20.34 9.55 -20.88
C SER A 89 -19.12 10.40 -20.46
N THR A 90 -18.96 10.71 -19.18
CA THR A 90 -17.91 11.64 -18.72
C THR A 90 -16.53 10.99 -18.72
N LEU A 91 -16.43 9.70 -18.39
CA LEU A 91 -15.15 9.00 -18.21
C LEU A 91 -14.34 8.93 -19.52
N VAL A 92 -15.00 8.66 -20.65
CA VAL A 92 -14.32 8.56 -21.95
C VAL A 92 -13.97 9.94 -22.52
N SER A 93 -14.68 10.99 -22.12
CA SER A 93 -14.42 12.35 -22.63
C SER A 93 -13.09 12.94 -22.15
N ILE A 94 -12.55 12.39 -21.05
CA ILE A 94 -11.37 12.87 -20.34
C ILE A 94 -10.09 12.13 -20.76
N LEU A 95 -10.22 10.86 -21.15
CA LEU A 95 -9.09 9.97 -21.37
C LEU A 95 -8.47 10.10 -22.76
N THR A 96 -7.20 9.76 -22.84
CA THR A 96 -6.49 9.49 -24.10
C THR A 96 -6.46 7.99 -24.40
N TYR A 97 -6.23 7.61 -25.65
CA TYR A 97 -6.11 6.20 -26.09
C TYR A 97 -5.19 5.37 -25.17
N THR A 98 -4.02 5.89 -24.86
CA THR A 98 -3.04 5.19 -24.01
C THR A 98 -3.54 5.02 -22.57
N GLN A 99 -4.19 6.04 -22.00
CA GLN A 99 -4.72 5.96 -20.63
C GLN A 99 -5.88 4.98 -20.56
N ALA A 100 -6.79 5.02 -21.53
CA ALA A 100 -7.91 4.07 -21.61
C ALA A 100 -7.39 2.62 -21.70
N LEU A 101 -6.38 2.36 -22.53
CA LEU A 101 -5.74 1.04 -22.62
C LEU A 101 -5.08 0.58 -21.31
N LEU A 102 -4.45 1.50 -20.56
CA LEU A 102 -3.83 1.16 -19.27
C LEU A 102 -4.88 0.81 -18.23
N LEU A 103 -6.00 1.55 -18.22
CA LEU A 103 -7.09 1.33 -17.29
C LEU A 103 -7.88 0.05 -17.59
N LEU A 104 -7.89 -0.48 -18.82
CA LEU A 104 -8.47 -1.80 -19.15
C LEU A 104 -7.92 -2.96 -18.30
N GLY A 105 -6.79 -2.79 -17.61
CA GLY A 105 -6.28 -3.79 -16.68
C GLY A 105 -7.10 -3.92 -15.39
N LEU A 106 -8.03 -3.00 -15.14
CA LEU A 106 -8.83 -2.91 -13.93
C LEU A 106 -10.30 -3.27 -14.20
N PRO A 107 -11.02 -3.84 -13.22
CA PRO A 107 -12.47 -4.04 -13.32
C PRO A 107 -13.22 -2.70 -13.39
N GLU A 108 -14.44 -2.70 -13.93
CA GLU A 108 -15.23 -1.48 -14.19
C GLU A 108 -15.34 -0.60 -12.95
N GLU A 109 -15.74 -1.18 -11.82
CA GLU A 109 -15.98 -0.47 -10.56
C GLU A 109 -14.70 0.23 -10.06
N GLU A 110 -13.57 -0.47 -10.11
CA GLU A 110 -12.29 0.08 -9.66
C GLU A 110 -11.77 1.17 -10.60
N ARG A 111 -12.09 1.12 -11.89
CA ARG A 111 -11.71 2.19 -12.83
C ARG A 111 -12.45 3.47 -12.53
N GLU A 112 -13.76 3.39 -12.28
CA GLU A 112 -14.58 4.55 -11.95
C GLU A 112 -14.08 5.20 -10.65
N GLU A 113 -13.83 4.40 -9.61
CA GLU A 113 -13.25 4.88 -8.36
C GLU A 113 -11.87 5.51 -8.56
N PHE A 114 -11.00 4.88 -9.35
CA PHE A 114 -9.66 5.39 -9.62
C PHE A 114 -9.69 6.73 -10.36
N ILE A 115 -10.56 6.86 -11.38
CA ILE A 115 -10.74 8.12 -12.14
C ILE A 115 -11.38 9.20 -11.27
N ALA A 116 -12.27 8.86 -10.35
CA ALA A 116 -12.87 9.82 -9.42
C ALA A 116 -11.87 10.36 -8.39
N GLN A 117 -10.93 9.52 -7.95
CA GLN A 117 -9.92 9.88 -6.94
C GLN A 117 -8.69 10.56 -7.52
N ASN A 118 -8.36 10.31 -8.80
CA ASN A 118 -7.15 10.81 -9.44
C ASN A 118 -7.47 11.68 -10.66
N ASP A 119 -6.67 12.73 -10.90
CA ASP A 119 -6.78 13.55 -12.10
C ASP A 119 -6.12 12.87 -13.31
N VAL A 120 -6.73 11.78 -13.78
CA VAL A 120 -6.19 10.96 -14.87
C VAL A 120 -6.01 11.75 -16.17
N SER A 121 -6.84 12.78 -16.40
CA SER A 121 -6.75 13.69 -17.55
C SER A 121 -5.36 14.29 -17.73
N ASN A 122 -4.79 14.76 -16.63
CA ASN A 122 -3.52 15.48 -16.62
C ASN A 122 -2.32 14.57 -16.36
N MET A 123 -2.55 13.33 -15.94
CA MET A 123 -1.48 12.36 -15.74
C MET A 123 -0.83 11.93 -17.05
N THR A 124 0.49 11.98 -17.08
CA THR A 124 1.29 11.34 -18.12
C THR A 124 1.14 9.82 -18.06
N LYS A 125 1.53 9.14 -19.14
CA LYS A 125 1.55 7.66 -19.20
C LYS A 125 2.35 7.06 -18.04
N GLN A 126 3.47 7.67 -17.67
CA GLN A 126 4.36 7.15 -16.62
C GLN A 126 3.75 7.34 -15.23
N GLU A 127 3.17 8.51 -14.96
CA GLU A 127 2.48 8.78 -13.70
C GLU A 127 1.28 7.85 -13.52
N LEU A 128 0.48 7.63 -14.58
CA LEU A 128 -0.63 6.68 -14.51
C LEU A 128 -0.14 5.25 -14.22
N GLN A 129 0.95 4.82 -14.85
CA GLN A 129 1.54 3.51 -14.57
C GLN A 129 2.07 3.40 -13.14
N HIS A 130 2.65 4.47 -12.60
CA HIS A 130 3.14 4.50 -11.23
C HIS A 130 1.98 4.42 -10.23
N ALA A 131 0.94 5.24 -10.43
CA ALA A 131 -0.23 5.26 -9.54
C ALA A 131 -0.98 3.91 -9.55
N LEU A 132 -1.08 3.24 -10.70
CA LEU A 132 -1.63 1.88 -10.76
C LEU A 132 -0.78 0.88 -9.96
N LYS A 133 0.54 0.96 -10.08
CA LYS A 133 1.46 0.09 -9.31
C LYS A 133 1.39 0.34 -7.81
N ASP A 134 1.39 1.60 -7.38
CA ASP A 134 1.31 1.95 -5.96
C ASP A 134 0.00 1.45 -5.35
N ARG A 135 -1.09 1.59 -6.08
CA ARG A 135 -2.41 1.09 -5.69
C ARG A 135 -2.40 -0.44 -5.57
N ASP A 136 -1.83 -1.15 -6.54
CA ASP A 136 -1.75 -2.61 -6.53
C ASP A 136 -0.90 -3.11 -5.36
N GLN A 137 0.23 -2.44 -5.10
CA GLN A 137 1.08 -2.71 -3.95
C GLN A 137 0.35 -2.46 -2.63
N ALA A 138 -0.37 -1.34 -2.50
CA ALA A 138 -1.14 -1.03 -1.30
C ALA A 138 -2.28 -2.04 -1.06
N LYS A 139 -2.94 -2.52 -2.12
CA LYS A 139 -3.93 -3.60 -2.02
C LYS A 139 -3.28 -4.90 -1.55
N GLN A 140 -2.14 -5.27 -2.14
CA GLN A 140 -1.41 -6.48 -1.74
C GLN A 140 -0.96 -6.42 -0.28
N GLU A 141 -0.41 -5.29 0.18
CA GLU A 141 0.00 -5.09 1.57
C GLU A 141 -1.18 -5.15 2.53
N LYS A 142 -2.32 -4.56 2.15
CA LYS A 142 -3.56 -4.64 2.94
C LYS A 142 -4.06 -6.09 3.07
N ASP A 143 -4.04 -6.84 1.97
CA ASP A 143 -4.49 -8.24 1.97
C ASP A 143 -3.53 -9.13 2.79
N GLN A 144 -2.22 -8.88 2.70
CA GLN A 144 -1.22 -9.54 3.54
C GLN A 144 -1.42 -9.22 5.03
N ALA A 145 -1.62 -7.95 5.38
CA ALA A 145 -1.88 -7.55 6.76
C ALA A 145 -3.18 -8.19 7.30
N LEU A 146 -4.21 -8.33 6.47
CA LEU A 146 -5.45 -8.99 6.86
C LEU A 146 -5.22 -10.49 7.11
N GLN A 147 -4.45 -11.15 6.24
CA GLN A 147 -4.08 -12.55 6.39
C GLN A 147 -3.24 -12.79 7.66
N GLU A 148 -2.24 -11.95 7.92
CA GLU A 148 -1.43 -12.01 9.13
C GLU A 148 -2.28 -11.79 10.39
N LYS A 149 -3.23 -10.85 10.35
CA LYS A 149 -4.16 -10.60 11.45
C LYS A 149 -5.04 -11.82 11.74
N ASP A 150 -5.55 -12.47 10.69
CA ASP A 150 -6.38 -13.67 10.83
C ASP A 150 -5.56 -14.87 11.34
N GLN A 151 -4.32 -15.02 10.89
CA GLN A 151 -3.39 -16.03 11.40
C GLN A 151 -3.07 -15.80 12.89
N ALA A 152 -2.73 -14.56 13.26
CA ALA A 152 -2.45 -14.20 14.65
C ALA A 152 -3.66 -14.44 15.56
N PHE A 153 -4.88 -14.20 15.06
CA PHE A 153 -6.11 -14.48 15.80
C PHE A 153 -6.32 -15.99 16.04
N GLN A 154 -6.02 -16.82 15.05
CA GLN A 154 -6.07 -18.28 15.18
C GLN A 154 -5.01 -18.80 16.17
N GLU A 155 -3.77 -18.33 16.07
CA GLU A 155 -2.68 -18.69 16.99
C GLU A 155 -3.02 -18.30 18.43
N ASN A 156 -3.56 -17.09 18.65
CA ASN A 156 -4.02 -16.65 19.96
C ASN A 156 -5.13 -17.55 20.54
N GLN A 157 -6.07 -18.01 19.71
CA GLN A 157 -7.09 -18.97 20.16
C GLN A 157 -6.48 -20.31 20.58
N VAL A 158 -5.50 -20.83 19.82
CA VAL A 158 -4.81 -22.08 20.15
C VAL A 158 -4.04 -21.94 21.46
N LEU A 159 -3.28 -20.85 21.63
CA LEU A 159 -2.55 -20.57 22.87
C LEU A 159 -3.49 -20.46 24.07
N LYS A 160 -4.63 -19.78 23.92
CA LYS A 160 -5.64 -19.68 24.99
C LYS A 160 -6.17 -21.05 25.42
N LYS A 161 -6.51 -21.92 24.46
CA LYS A 161 -6.92 -23.31 24.76
C LYS A 161 -5.80 -24.11 25.45
N GLY A 162 -4.55 -23.91 25.03
CA GLY A 162 -3.38 -24.50 25.68
C GLY A 162 -3.23 -24.06 27.14
N LEU A 163 -3.38 -22.76 27.42
CA LEU A 163 -3.34 -22.21 28.78
C LEU A 163 -4.47 -22.74 29.67
N GLU A 164 -5.70 -22.84 29.14
CA GLU A 164 -6.83 -23.45 29.84
C GLU A 164 -6.54 -24.92 30.20
N THR A 165 -5.92 -25.66 29.28
CA THR A 165 -5.50 -27.05 29.51
C THR A 165 -4.44 -27.14 30.61
N ILE A 166 -3.39 -26.32 30.56
CA ILE A 166 -2.32 -26.29 31.58
C ILE A 166 -2.89 -25.92 32.96
N ASN A 167 -3.77 -24.92 33.03
CA ASN A 167 -4.42 -24.52 34.28
C ASN A 167 -5.26 -25.65 34.89
N SER A 168 -5.96 -26.43 34.06
CA SER A 168 -6.67 -27.63 34.49
C SER A 168 -5.71 -28.66 35.09
N THR A 169 -4.59 -28.93 34.42
CA THR A 169 -3.57 -29.89 34.88
C THR A 169 -2.92 -29.45 36.19
N ILE A 170 -2.56 -28.16 36.33
CA ILE A 170 -2.01 -27.60 37.59
C ILE A 170 -3.02 -27.77 38.73
N SER A 171 -4.31 -27.56 38.46
CA SER A 171 -5.37 -27.74 39.45
C SER A 171 -5.52 -29.20 39.88
N GLN A 172 -5.38 -30.15 38.96
CA GLN A 172 -5.36 -31.59 39.25
C GLN A 172 -4.13 -31.97 40.08
N LEU A 173 -2.91 -31.55 39.67
CA LEU A 173 -1.68 -31.83 40.40
C LEU A 173 -1.68 -31.24 41.82
N LYS A 174 -2.24 -30.04 42.01
CA LYS A 174 -2.43 -29.46 43.36
C LYS A 174 -3.35 -30.30 44.23
N LYS A 175 -4.42 -30.88 43.67
CA LYS A 175 -5.31 -31.79 44.40
C LYS A 175 -4.61 -33.10 44.77
N GLU A 176 -3.79 -33.64 43.88
CA GLU A 176 -2.99 -34.85 44.15
C GLU A 176 -1.94 -34.59 45.23
N GLN A 177 -1.28 -33.43 45.21
CA GLN A 177 -0.28 -33.05 46.22
C GLN A 177 -0.92 -32.79 47.60
N ALA A 178 -2.17 -32.31 47.65
CA ALA A 178 -2.93 -32.14 48.89
C ALA A 178 -3.44 -33.47 49.49
N ASN A 179 -3.53 -34.53 48.67
CA ASN A 179 -3.97 -35.87 49.09
C ASN A 179 -2.80 -36.85 49.37
N ALA A 180 -1.54 -36.41 49.24
CA ALA A 180 -0.38 -37.23 49.59
C ALA A 180 -0.18 -37.26 51.12
N PRO A 181 -0.06 -38.43 51.77
CA PRO A 181 0.11 -38.52 53.21
C PRO A 181 1.50 -38.03 53.64
N SER A 182 1.54 -37.24 54.72
CA SER A 182 2.74 -36.81 55.41
C SER A 182 3.54 -38.02 55.91
N ARG A 183 4.73 -38.24 55.35
CA ARG A 183 5.72 -39.19 55.88
C ARG A 183 6.75 -38.40 56.70
N PRO A 184 7.01 -38.78 57.97
CA PRO A 184 7.80 -37.96 58.88
C PRO A 184 9.30 -38.03 58.60
N THR A 185 9.96 -36.93 58.89
CA THR A 185 11.39 -36.70 58.97
C THR A 185 12.06 -37.62 59.99
N ASN A 186 13.24 -38.19 59.69
CA ASN A 186 14.31 -38.28 60.69
C ASN A 186 15.71 -38.35 60.03
N PRO A 187 16.72 -37.61 60.53
CA PRO A 187 18.11 -37.63 60.07
C PRO A 187 18.95 -38.68 60.83
N GLU A 188 20.21 -38.85 60.42
CA GLU A 188 21.25 -39.78 60.92
C GLU A 188 21.29 -41.20 60.31
N ASN A 189 22.10 -41.37 59.25
CA ASN A 189 23.27 -42.25 59.32
C ASN A 189 24.28 -41.89 58.21
N ILE A 190 25.51 -41.55 58.60
CA ILE A 190 26.65 -41.23 57.71
C ILE A 190 27.53 -42.48 57.58
N LYS A 191 28.19 -42.59 56.42
CA LYS A 191 29.28 -43.52 55.99
C LYS A 191 28.80 -44.88 55.50
N ALA A 192 29.31 -45.43 54.40
CA ALA A 192 30.38 -45.01 53.51
C ALA A 192 30.24 -45.78 52.20
N GLU A 193 30.31 -45.11 51.06
CA GLU A 193 31.03 -45.62 49.89
C GLU A 193 31.39 -44.41 49.01
N ALA A 194 32.60 -43.92 49.26
CA ALA A 194 33.28 -42.98 48.41
C ALA A 194 33.99 -43.76 47.31
N SER A 195 33.76 -43.38 46.05
CA SER A 195 34.83 -42.96 45.12
C SER A 195 34.38 -43.12 43.66
N SER A 196 34.10 -41.99 43.00
CA SER A 196 34.95 -41.57 41.89
C SER A 196 34.81 -40.08 41.61
N ALA A 197 35.91 -39.36 41.90
CA ALA A 197 36.44 -38.21 41.18
C ALA A 197 35.62 -36.90 41.12
N VAL A 198 35.87 -36.04 42.11
CA VAL A 198 35.92 -34.58 41.96
C VAL A 198 37.40 -34.21 41.85
N ARG A 199 37.79 -33.33 40.91
CA ARG A 199 38.44 -32.03 41.22
C ARG A 199 39.03 -31.28 40.02
N THR A 200 38.42 -30.12 39.77
CA THR A 200 39.00 -28.78 39.48
C THR A 200 40.00 -28.61 38.35
N ALA A 201 39.60 -27.81 37.35
CA ALA A 201 40.40 -26.68 36.86
C ALA A 201 39.50 -25.69 36.08
N LEU A 202 39.46 -24.43 36.51
CA LEU A 202 39.28 -23.28 35.62
C LEU A 202 40.69 -22.79 35.27
N PRO A 203 40.97 -22.44 34.00
CA PRO A 203 41.10 -21.01 33.67
C PRO A 203 40.45 -20.58 32.34
N THR A 204 39.87 -19.38 32.41
CA THR A 204 39.59 -18.34 31.39
C THR A 204 40.12 -18.49 29.95
N HIS A 205 39.27 -18.21 28.94
CA HIS A 205 39.26 -16.98 28.09
C HIS A 205 38.36 -17.14 26.83
N ASN A 206 37.67 -16.06 26.44
CA ASN A 206 36.90 -15.78 25.19
C ASN A 206 35.36 -16.06 25.09
N LEU A 207 34.55 -15.07 25.51
CA LEU A 207 33.59 -14.24 24.71
C LEU A 207 32.87 -14.90 23.51
N LYS A 208 31.58 -14.76 23.17
CA LYS A 208 30.34 -14.01 23.54
C LYS A 208 29.20 -14.87 22.92
N THR A 209 27.96 -15.00 23.39
CA THR A 209 26.89 -14.00 23.49
C THR A 209 25.67 -14.80 24.00
N GLU A 210 25.28 -14.66 25.26
CA GLU A 210 23.96 -15.11 25.69
C GLU A 210 23.01 -13.98 25.26
N ARG A 211 22.44 -14.12 24.06
CA ARG A 211 21.51 -13.13 23.51
C ARG A 211 20.20 -13.32 24.27
N ASP A 212 19.93 -12.40 25.18
CA ASP A 212 18.64 -12.25 25.85
C ASP A 212 17.53 -12.24 24.78
N LEU A 213 16.84 -13.36 24.63
CA LEU A 213 15.78 -13.54 23.63
C LEU A 213 14.57 -12.63 23.89
N ASP A 214 14.42 -12.12 25.12
CA ASP A 214 13.31 -11.26 25.54
C ASP A 214 13.62 -9.76 25.37
N ALA A 215 14.90 -9.39 25.32
CA ALA A 215 15.32 -8.00 25.09
C ALA A 215 14.81 -7.44 23.75
N HIS A 216 14.79 -8.27 22.70
CA HIS A 216 14.30 -7.84 21.39
C HIS A 216 12.80 -7.53 21.41
N ILE A 217 11.99 -8.34 22.10
CA ILE A 217 10.54 -8.12 22.25
C ILE A 217 10.30 -6.80 22.98
N LYS A 218 11.01 -6.58 24.09
CA LYS A 218 10.93 -5.34 24.87
C LYS A 218 11.28 -4.09 24.06
N TYR A 219 12.33 -4.13 23.24
CA TYR A 219 12.70 -2.98 22.40
C TYR A 219 11.72 -2.75 21.24
N VAL A 220 11.14 -3.81 20.67
CA VAL A 220 10.07 -3.70 19.67
C VAL A 220 8.83 -3.05 20.26
N GLU A 221 8.35 -3.52 21.41
CA GLU A 221 7.21 -2.92 22.11
C GLU A 221 7.46 -1.44 22.46
N GLN A 222 8.69 -1.08 22.84
CA GLN A 222 9.07 0.32 23.07
C GLN A 222 9.05 1.16 21.81
N CYS A 223 9.50 0.62 20.68
CA CYS A 223 9.41 1.28 19.38
C CYS A 223 7.94 1.52 19.00
N ASP A 224 7.08 0.51 19.13
CA ASP A 224 5.66 0.61 18.79
C ASP A 224 4.92 1.63 19.66
N ALA A 225 5.17 1.61 20.97
CA ALA A 225 4.61 2.60 21.89
C ALA A 225 5.09 4.02 21.57
N CYS A 226 6.35 4.20 21.19
CA CYS A 226 6.91 5.48 20.79
C CYS A 226 6.28 5.98 19.48
N CYS A 227 6.19 5.12 18.46
CA CYS A 227 5.56 5.44 17.18
C CYS A 227 4.10 5.86 17.37
N LYS A 228 3.35 5.14 18.22
CA LYS A 228 1.96 5.50 18.55
C LYS A 228 1.87 6.88 19.22
N THR A 229 2.74 7.15 20.20
CA THR A 229 2.77 8.44 20.90
C THR A 229 3.10 9.58 19.93
N ILE A 230 4.04 9.38 19.01
CA ILE A 230 4.40 10.37 17.98
C ILE A 230 3.19 10.62 17.04
N ALA A 231 2.49 9.57 16.63
CA ALA A 231 1.30 9.71 15.78
C ALA A 231 0.18 10.51 16.49
N ASP A 232 -0.12 10.18 17.75
CA ASP A 232 -1.16 10.85 18.53
C ASP A 232 -0.82 12.33 18.79
N THR A 233 0.45 12.60 19.14
CA THR A 233 0.92 13.98 19.37
C THR A 233 0.94 14.81 18.07
N PHE A 234 1.30 14.21 16.94
CA PHE A 234 1.25 14.85 15.64
C PHE A 234 -0.20 15.16 15.21
N PHE A 235 -1.13 14.25 15.48
CA PHE A 235 -2.55 14.49 15.26
C PHE A 235 -3.06 15.69 16.09
N ASN A 236 -2.67 15.77 17.37
CA ASN A 236 -3.01 16.91 18.23
C ASN A 236 -2.39 18.22 17.71
N LEU A 237 -1.15 18.19 17.25
CA LEU A 237 -0.46 19.35 16.67
C LEU A 237 -1.16 19.86 15.41
N THR A 238 -1.52 18.97 14.48
CA THR A 238 -2.22 19.34 13.25
C THR A 238 -3.63 19.87 13.53
N THR A 239 -4.31 19.32 14.54
CA THR A 239 -5.59 19.83 15.04
C THR A 239 -5.44 21.24 15.61
N ALA A 240 -4.42 21.48 16.45
CA ALA A 240 -4.14 22.79 17.00
C ALA A 240 -3.80 23.82 15.91
N LEU A 241 -3.01 23.44 14.89
CA LEU A 241 -2.71 24.31 13.74
C LEU A 241 -3.95 24.63 12.92
N THR A 242 -4.87 23.67 12.76
CA THR A 242 -6.16 23.89 12.08
C THR A 242 -7.01 24.90 12.85
N ASN A 243 -7.14 24.73 14.16
CA ASN A 243 -7.86 25.68 15.01
C ASN A 243 -7.23 27.07 14.99
N LEU A 244 -5.89 27.13 15.00
CA LEU A 244 -5.15 28.39 14.94
C LEU A 244 -5.31 29.09 13.58
N ALA A 245 -5.43 28.35 12.48
CA ALA A 245 -5.68 28.92 11.16
C ALA A 245 -7.00 29.72 11.09
N HIS A 246 -7.99 29.38 11.93
CA HIS A 246 -9.25 30.10 12.04
C HIS A 246 -9.20 31.35 12.93
N ILE A 247 -8.15 31.48 13.74
CA ILE A 247 -7.99 32.59 14.71
C ILE A 247 -6.92 33.58 14.22
N ASP A 248 -5.74 33.08 13.86
CA ASP A 248 -4.58 33.87 13.45
C ASP A 248 -3.74 33.08 12.42
N SER A 249 -3.82 33.51 11.16
CA SER A 249 -3.14 32.86 10.06
C SER A 249 -1.61 33.08 10.07
N GLU A 250 -1.12 34.20 10.62
CA GLU A 250 0.32 34.48 10.67
C GLU A 250 1.00 33.65 11.76
N LEU A 251 0.38 33.59 12.94
CA LEU A 251 0.87 32.76 14.05
C LEU A 251 0.81 31.26 13.69
N LYS A 252 -0.19 30.84 12.92
CA LYS A 252 -0.27 29.49 12.34
C LYS A 252 0.87 29.21 11.36
N GLU A 253 1.28 30.18 10.52
CA GLU A 253 2.44 30.06 9.62
C GLU A 253 3.71 29.77 10.42
N GLU A 254 3.94 30.54 11.49
CA GLU A 254 5.12 30.45 12.35
C GLU A 254 5.19 29.08 13.03
N LYS A 255 4.10 28.66 13.69
CA LYS A 255 4.02 27.37 14.37
C LYS A 255 4.13 26.19 13.40
N ARG A 256 3.62 26.32 12.17
CA ARG A 256 3.83 25.29 11.13
C ARG A 256 5.30 25.19 10.72
N LYS A 257 6.01 26.31 10.56
CA LYS A 257 7.44 26.30 10.21
C LYS A 257 8.28 25.65 11.32
N GLU A 258 7.96 25.93 12.58
CA GLU A 258 8.61 25.29 13.73
C GLU A 258 8.38 23.77 13.75
N ALA A 259 7.13 23.33 13.55
CA ALA A 259 6.79 21.91 13.42
C ALA A 259 7.51 21.23 12.24
N SER A 260 7.60 21.91 11.09
CA SER A 260 8.26 21.37 9.89
C SER A 260 9.75 21.15 10.12
N ARG A 261 10.44 22.08 10.80
CA ARG A 261 11.85 21.93 11.17
C ARG A 261 12.10 20.73 12.09
N LEU A 262 11.19 20.49 13.05
CA LEU A 262 11.29 19.34 13.95
C LEU A 262 11.17 18.02 13.18
N ILE A 263 10.21 17.91 12.27
CA ILE A 263 9.98 16.70 11.46
C ILE A 263 11.16 16.42 10.53
N GLU A 264 11.70 17.46 9.90
CA GLU A 264 12.88 17.36 9.05
C GLU A 264 14.09 16.83 9.85
N TYR A 265 14.33 17.40 11.04
CA TYR A 265 15.37 16.91 11.95
C TYR A 265 15.17 15.44 12.36
N MET A 266 13.96 15.04 12.72
CA MET A 266 13.65 13.65 13.05
C MET A 266 13.91 12.72 11.86
N THR A 267 13.53 13.15 10.65
CA THR A 267 13.70 12.39 9.41
C THR A 267 15.17 12.19 9.07
N GLU A 268 15.99 13.24 9.17
CA GLU A 268 17.44 13.16 8.94
C GLU A 268 18.13 12.24 9.96
N THR A 269 17.70 12.29 11.22
CA THR A 269 18.23 11.46 12.30
C THR A 269 17.95 9.97 12.08
N ILE A 270 16.77 9.63 11.54
CA ILE A 270 16.40 8.24 11.20
C ILE A 270 17.12 7.77 9.94
N LYS A 271 17.26 8.64 8.92
CA LYS A 271 17.95 8.31 7.66
C LYS A 271 19.45 8.04 7.83
N SER A 272 20.10 8.69 8.80
CA SER A 272 21.53 8.54 9.09
C SER A 272 21.76 7.70 10.35
N TRP A 273 21.74 6.38 10.22
CA TRP A 273 21.96 5.47 11.35
C TRP A 273 23.37 4.84 11.34
N PRO A 274 24.10 4.82 12.48
CA PRO A 274 23.75 5.38 13.79
C PRO A 274 23.85 6.92 13.79
N PRO A 275 22.99 7.62 14.56
CA PRO A 275 22.89 9.07 14.50
C PRO A 275 24.21 9.72 14.92
N PRO A 276 24.72 10.71 14.15
CA PRO A 276 26.01 11.35 14.41
C PRO A 276 26.03 12.20 15.69
N ARG A 277 24.86 12.51 16.26
CA ARG A 277 24.70 13.20 17.55
C ARG A 277 23.63 12.48 18.38
N LYS A 278 23.79 12.43 19.71
CA LYS A 278 22.74 11.91 20.61
C LYS A 278 21.43 12.68 20.37
N PRO A 279 20.27 12.01 20.25
CA PRO A 279 18.99 12.69 20.12
C PRO A 279 18.81 13.65 21.29
N LEU A 280 18.49 14.91 21.00
CA LEU A 280 18.23 15.92 22.02
C LEU A 280 17.05 15.45 22.88
N ARG A 281 17.30 15.21 24.17
CA ARG A 281 16.23 15.10 25.16
C ARG A 281 15.73 16.53 25.39
N VAL A 282 14.66 16.91 24.71
CA VAL A 282 13.99 18.19 24.95
C VAL A 282 13.30 18.05 26.31
N ASN A 283 14.01 18.37 27.38
CA ASN A 283 13.40 18.65 28.67
C ASN A 283 12.80 20.05 28.58
N SER A 284 11.48 20.17 28.55
CA SER A 284 10.64 21.14 29.28
C SER A 284 9.22 21.04 28.76
#